data_AF-T1KSE4-F1
#
_entry.id   AF-T1KSE4-F1
#
_cell.length_a   1.000
_cell.length_b   1.000
_cell.length_c   1.000
_cell.angle_alpha   90.00
_cell.angle_beta   90.00
_cell.angle_gamma   90.00
#
_symmetry.space_group_name_H-M   'P 1'
#
loop_
_entity.id
_entity.type
_entity.pdbx_description
1 polymer ?
#
loop_
_entity_poly.entity_id
_entity_poly.type
_entity_poly.pdbx_seq_one_letter_code
_entity_poly.pdbx_strand_id
1 'polypeptide(L)'
;MSQASDFASALRFLLSSLERQTSKVPIGLLIRYWEWMTETKFPGKEGGLGEVYNVLKGVDGITIYDHFFVTTRSENDGTSTDDIDIRMLRLSINQMEYFGKYR
;
A
#
# COMPACT_ATOMS: atom_id res chain seq x y z
N MET A 1 18.71 -16.43 -6.68
CA MET A 1 17.58 -15.47 -6.60
C MET A 1 18.19 -14.15 -6.14
N SER A 2 17.91 -13.04 -6.82
CA SER A 2 18.73 -11.81 -6.68
C SER A 2 18.25 -10.99 -5.48
N GLN A 3 19.18 -10.46 -4.68
CA GLN A 3 18.91 -9.66 -3.47
C GLN A 3 17.91 -8.51 -3.71
N ALA A 4 17.80 -8.02 -4.95
CA ALA A 4 16.85 -6.98 -5.35
C ALA A 4 15.38 -7.47 -5.38
N SER A 5 15.13 -8.73 -5.74
CA SER A 5 13.76 -9.29 -5.73
C SER A 5 13.22 -9.47 -4.31
N ASP A 6 14.11 -9.74 -3.36
CA ASP A 6 13.77 -9.94 -1.96
C ASP A 6 13.44 -8.61 -1.27
N PHE A 7 14.25 -7.57 -1.54
CA PHE A 7 13.97 -6.21 -1.09
C PHE A 7 12.61 -5.70 -1.58
N ALA A 8 12.35 -5.79 -2.90
CA ALA A 8 11.10 -5.31 -3.50
C ALA A 8 9.87 -6.04 -2.94
N SER A 9 9.98 -7.33 -2.63
CA SER A 9 8.88 -8.11 -2.07
C SER A 9 8.65 -7.79 -0.60
N ALA A 10 9.71 -7.67 0.20
CA ALA A 10 9.61 -7.26 1.60
C ALA A 10 9.05 -5.84 1.74
N LEU A 11 9.46 -4.93 0.88
CA LEU A 11 8.98 -3.55 0.89
C LEU A 11 7.49 -3.46 0.57
N ARG A 12 7.02 -4.19 -0.46
CA ARG A 12 5.59 -4.28 -0.78
C ARG A 12 4.79 -4.88 0.37
N PHE A 13 5.29 -5.96 0.98
CA PHE A 13 4.63 -6.58 2.13
C PHE A 13 4.46 -5.61 3.30
N LEU A 14 5.51 -4.88 3.64
CA LEU A 14 5.45 -3.83 4.66
C LEU A 14 4.44 -2.74 4.29
N LEU A 15 4.50 -2.24 3.06
CA LEU A 15 3.63 -1.19 2.59
C LEU A 15 2.15 -1.62 2.66
N SER A 16 1.82 -2.82 2.16
CA SER A 16 0.47 -3.38 2.25
C SER A 16 -0.03 -3.54 3.69
N SER A 17 0.86 -3.79 4.66
CA SER A 17 0.49 -3.85 6.07
C SER A 17 0.14 -2.46 6.63
N LEU A 18 0.93 -1.44 6.28
CA LEU A 18 0.71 -0.04 6.70
C LEU A 18 -0.53 0.59 6.03
N GLU A 19 -0.84 0.20 4.81
CA GLU A 19 -2.02 0.68 4.07
C GLU A 19 -3.34 0.23 4.69
N ARG A 20 -3.38 -0.96 5.32
CA ARG A 20 -4.58 -1.41 6.04
C ARG A 20 -4.95 -0.47 7.19
N GLN A 21 -3.99 0.32 7.68
CA GLN A 21 -4.16 1.28 8.77
C GLN A 21 -4.33 2.72 8.26
N THR A 22 -3.85 3.04 7.06
CA THR A 22 -3.81 4.40 6.51
C THR A 22 -4.06 4.40 5.00
N SER A 23 -4.97 5.23 4.49
CA SER A 23 -5.31 5.28 3.05
C SER A 23 -4.12 5.64 2.13
N LYS A 24 -3.09 6.30 2.68
CA LYS A 24 -1.83 6.64 2.02
C LYS A 24 -0.73 6.59 3.08
N VAL A 25 0.38 5.92 2.81
CA VAL A 25 1.47 5.76 3.77
C VAL A 25 2.50 6.88 3.55
N PRO A 26 2.81 7.72 4.57
CA PRO A 26 3.90 8.69 4.45
C PRO A 26 5.23 7.97 4.23
N ILE A 27 6.06 8.45 3.30
CA ILE A 27 7.39 7.86 3.03
C ILE A 27 8.23 7.80 4.31
N GLY A 28 8.18 8.84 5.14
CA GLY A 28 8.89 8.87 6.42
C GLY A 28 8.42 7.77 7.39
N LEU A 29 7.14 7.38 7.35
CA LEU A 29 6.62 6.28 8.15
C LEU A 29 7.13 4.95 7.62
N LEU A 30 7.07 4.74 6.31
CA LEU A 30 7.59 3.53 5.66
C LEU A 30 9.07 3.31 5.99
N ILE A 31 9.90 4.36 5.86
CA ILE A 31 11.32 4.32 6.22
C ILE A 31 11.50 3.90 7.68
N ARG A 32 10.79 4.55 8.62
CA ARG A 32 10.94 4.26 10.05
C ARG A 32 10.58 2.82 10.37
N TYR A 33 9.48 2.31 9.81
CA TYR A 33 9.06 0.92 10.05
C TYR A 33 10.00 -0.10 9.41
N TRP A 34 10.54 0.20 8.22
CA TRP A 34 11.56 -0.63 7.60
C TRP A 34 12.78 -0.77 8.49
N GLU A 35 13.32 0.36 8.95
CA GLU A 35 14.52 0.39 9.80
C GLU A 35 14.28 -0.29 11.15
N TRP A 36 13.08 -0.15 11.70
CA TRP A 36 12.72 -0.81 12.94
C TRP A 36 12.61 -2.33 12.80
N MET A 37 12.02 -2.85 11.72
CA MET A 37 11.83 -4.29 11.54
C MET A 37 13.09 -5.02 11.06
N THR A 38 13.90 -4.36 10.23
CA THR A 38 15.08 -4.98 9.61
C THR A 38 16.36 -4.68 10.39
N GLU A 39 16.33 -3.71 11.30
CA GLU A 39 17.51 -3.15 11.97
C GLU A 39 18.56 -2.59 10.98
N THR A 40 18.17 -2.34 9.73
CA THR A 40 19.02 -1.80 8.66
C THR A 40 18.51 -0.46 8.17
N LYS A 41 19.43 0.44 7.78
CA LYS A 41 19.06 1.72 7.17
C LYS A 41 18.26 1.51 5.88
N PHE A 42 17.27 2.36 5.66
CA PHE A 42 16.52 2.32 4.41
C PHE A 42 17.43 2.70 3.21
N PRO A 43 17.43 1.94 2.11
CA PRO A 43 18.27 2.24 0.95
C PRO A 43 18.03 3.65 0.39
N GLY A 44 19.09 4.40 0.10
CA GLY A 44 18.99 5.77 -0.41
C GLY A 44 18.77 6.85 0.66
N LYS A 45 18.50 6.49 1.93
CA LYS A 45 18.26 7.49 3.00
C LYS A 45 19.43 8.45 3.21
N GLU A 46 20.68 7.98 3.02
CA GLU A 46 21.89 8.81 3.19
C GLU A 46 22.03 9.89 2.11
N GLY A 47 21.50 9.65 0.90
CA GLY A 47 21.43 10.63 -0.18
C GLY A 47 20.21 11.55 -0.09
N GLY A 48 19.41 11.44 0.97
CA GLY A 48 18.21 12.24 1.20
C GLY A 48 16.98 11.75 0.43
N LEU A 49 15.93 12.59 0.45
CA LEU A 49 14.61 12.22 -0.07
C LEU A 49 14.65 11.86 -1.57
N GLY A 50 15.51 12.52 -2.35
CA GLY A 50 15.70 12.28 -3.79
C GLY A 50 16.11 10.85 -4.12
N GLU A 51 17.12 10.33 -3.43
CA GLU A 51 17.58 8.95 -3.61
C GLU A 51 16.53 7.94 -3.13
N VAL A 52 15.83 8.25 -2.03
CA VAL A 52 14.69 7.44 -1.57
C VAL A 52 13.60 7.34 -2.65
N TYR A 53 13.29 8.42 -3.36
CA TYR A 53 12.35 8.36 -4.49
C TYR A 53 12.85 7.45 -5.59
N ASN A 54 14.13 7.52 -5.94
CA ASN A 54 14.70 6.69 -7.01
C ASN A 54 14.60 5.20 -6.65
N VAL A 55 14.88 4.84 -5.39
CA VAL A 55 14.69 3.49 -4.87
C VAL A 55 13.22 3.07 -4.98
N LEU A 56 12.29 3.88 -4.49
CA LEU A 56 10.85 3.55 -4.50
C LEU A 56 10.28 3.43 -5.93
N LYS A 57 10.69 4.31 -6.85
CA LYS A 57 10.31 4.24 -8.27
C LYS A 57 10.85 2.99 -8.97
N GLY A 58 11.97 2.46 -8.50
CA GLY A 58 12.56 1.22 -9.02
C GLY A 58 11.85 -0.05 -8.55
N VAL A 59 10.93 0.05 -7.57
CA VAL A 59 10.17 -1.09 -7.07
C VAL A 59 8.84 -1.19 -7.79
N ASP A 60 8.71 -2.23 -8.61
CA ASP A 60 7.46 -2.53 -9.31
C ASP A 60 6.29 -2.74 -8.32
N GLY A 61 5.11 -2.25 -8.68
CA GLY A 61 3.91 -2.33 -7.85
C GLY A 61 3.84 -1.32 -6.69
N ILE A 62 4.68 -0.28 -6.67
CA ILE A 62 4.55 0.87 -5.75
C ILE A 62 4.22 2.13 -6.54
N THR A 63 3.28 2.93 -6.04
CA THR A 63 2.94 4.26 -6.60
C THR A 63 3.24 5.35 -5.57
N ILE A 64 3.76 6.48 -6.04
CA ILE A 64 4.16 7.62 -5.22
C ILE A 64 3.20 8.80 -5.49
N TYR A 65 2.67 9.42 -4.44
CA TYR A 65 1.76 10.56 -4.52
C TYR A 65 2.30 11.80 -3.81
N ASP A 66 1.98 12.96 -4.37
CA ASP A 66 2.22 14.29 -3.78
C ASP A 66 3.66 14.48 -3.29
N HIS A 67 4.58 13.71 -3.88
CA HIS A 67 5.92 13.44 -3.37
C HIS A 67 5.91 12.76 -1.98
N PHE A 68 5.08 13.09 -1.00
CA PHE A 68 5.30 12.62 0.38
C PHE A 68 4.71 11.23 0.73
N PHE A 69 3.94 10.62 -0.16
CA PHE A 69 3.17 9.42 0.13
C PHE A 69 3.44 8.29 -0.84
N VAL A 70 3.23 7.06 -0.36
CA VAL A 70 3.37 5.82 -1.12
C VAL A 70 2.19 4.90 -0.88
N THR A 71 1.89 4.10 -1.90
CA THR A 71 0.86 3.06 -1.88
C THR A 71 1.37 1.85 -2.65
N THR A 72 0.89 0.64 -2.35
CA THR A 72 0.94 -0.43 -3.33
C THR A 72 0.05 -0.05 -4.49
N ARG A 73 0.43 -0.41 -5.71
CA ARG A 73 -0.38 -0.18 -6.92
C ARG A 73 -1.71 -0.90 -6.73
N SER A 74 -2.68 -0.21 -6.16
CA SER A 74 -4.09 -0.55 -6.28
C SER A 74 -4.38 -0.51 -7.77
N GLU A 75 -5.09 -1.51 -8.29
CA GLU A 75 -5.60 -1.60 -9.65
C GLU A 75 -6.59 -0.46 -9.96
N ASN A 76 -6.13 0.77 -9.86
CA ASN A 76 -6.89 2.00 -10.00
C ASN A 76 -6.23 2.91 -11.02
N ASP A 77 -5.74 2.30 -12.11
CA ASP A 77 -5.56 3.01 -13.36
C ASP A 77 -6.29 2.23 -14.47
N GLY A 78 -7.59 2.52 -14.57
CA GLY A 78 -8.45 2.15 -15.70
C GLY A 78 -9.31 0.90 -15.49
N THR A 79 -10.51 1.08 -14.90
CA THR A 79 -11.69 0.17 -14.99
C THR A 79 -11.41 -1.34 -14.94
N SER A 80 -11.80 -2.03 -13.87
CA SER A 80 -12.79 -3.13 -13.94
C SER A 80 -12.90 -3.91 -12.61
N THR A 81 -14.15 -4.19 -12.23
CA THR A 81 -14.66 -5.37 -11.48
C THR A 81 -14.65 -5.44 -9.94
N ASP A 82 -13.67 -4.96 -9.19
CA ASP A 82 -13.65 -5.29 -7.74
C ASP A 82 -14.42 -4.31 -6.84
N ASP A 83 -14.53 -3.03 -7.23
CA ASP A 83 -15.31 -2.03 -6.48
C ASP A 83 -16.83 -2.20 -6.64
N ILE A 84 -17.27 -2.88 -7.71
CA ILE A 84 -18.68 -3.21 -7.91
C ILE A 84 -19.09 -4.31 -6.93
N ASP A 85 -18.24 -5.31 -6.69
CA ASP A 85 -18.57 -6.43 -5.81
C ASP A 85 -18.72 -6.00 -4.34
N ILE A 86 -17.86 -5.13 -3.82
CA ILE A 86 -17.97 -4.69 -2.42
C ILE A 86 -19.21 -3.79 -2.20
N ARG A 87 -19.55 -2.93 -3.16
CA ARG A 87 -20.78 -2.12 -3.08
C ARG A 87 -22.04 -2.98 -3.21
N MET A 88 -22.03 -3.99 -4.08
CA MET A 88 -23.14 -4.93 -4.22
C MET A 88 -23.31 -5.81 -2.98
N LEU A 89 -22.22 -6.26 -2.35
CA LEU A 89 -22.24 -6.97 -1.07
C LEU A 89 -22.78 -6.10 0.08
N ARG A 90 -22.39 -4.82 0.16
CA ARG A 90 -22.96 -3.90 1.16
C ARG A 90 -24.45 -3.63 0.97
N LEU A 91 -24.91 -3.49 -0.28
CA LEU A 91 -26.32 -3.29 -0.57
C LEU A 91 -27.16 -4.52 -0.23
N SER A 92 -26.66 -5.73 -0.49
CA SER A 92 -27.36 -6.98 -0.17
C SER A 92 -27.40 -7.28 1.33
N ILE A 93 -26.34 -6.96 2.08
CA ILE A 93 -26.33 -7.04 3.56
C ILE A 93 -27.37 -6.07 4.17
N ASN A 94 -27.39 -4.80 3.71
CA ASN A 94 -28.36 -3.83 4.22
C ASN A 94 -29.82 -4.20 3.90
N GLN A 95 -30.09 -4.83 2.76
CA GLN A 95 -31.43 -5.32 2.44
C GLN A 95 -31.83 -6.51 3.34
N MET A 96 -30.91 -7.42 3.65
CA MET A 96 -31.19 -8.52 4.59
C MET A 96 -31.47 -8.03 6.02
N GLU A 97 -30.76 -7.01 6.50
CA GLU A 97 -31.05 -6.40 7.81
C GLU A 97 -32.43 -5.72 7.86
N TYR A 98 -32.89 -5.17 6.73
CA TYR A 98 -34.21 -4.57 6.64
C TYR A 98 -35.33 -5.63 6.68
N PHE A 99 -35.16 -6.78 6.01
CA PHE A 99 -36.13 -7.87 6.04
C PHE A 99 -36.14 -8.67 7.36
N GLY A 100 -35.02 -8.69 8.10
CA GLY A 100 -34.94 -9.35 9.41
C GLY A 100 -35.62 -8.59 10.56
N LYS A 101 -35.95 -7.31 10.38
CA LYS A 101 -36.60 -6.47 11.40
C LYS A 101 -38.13 -6.43 11.34
N TYR A 102 -38.74 -7.09 10.36
CA TYR A 102 -40.20 -7.14 10.17
C TYR A 102 -40.80 -8.56 10.33
N ARG A 103 -40.15 -9.42 11.11
CA ARG A 103 -40.68 -10.75 11.45
C ARG A 103 -40.90 -10.90 12.95
#